data_AF-A0A950RL33-F1
#
_entry.id   AF-A0A950RL33-F1
#
_cell.length_a   1.000
_cell.length_b   1.000
_cell.length_c   1.000
_cell.angle_alpha   90.00
_cell.angle_beta   90.00
_cell.angle_gamma   90.00
#
_symmetry.space_group_name_H-M   'P 1'
#
loop_
_entity.id
_entity.type
_entity.pdbx_description
1 polymer ?
#
loop_
_entity_poly.entity_id
_entity_poly.type
_entity_poly.pdbx_seq_one_letter_code
_entity_poly.pdbx_strand_id
1 'polypeptide(L)'
;MRLTSLILTNYGVFQSEHVDLDPAPGRVNLLVAPNGAGKSILRSAFCDLLFGVGAQTPMGFRYGYKDMRLLAHAETAGGPVVFGRRKGQGNTLIDAGGQRLDPAVLAALLGSADRGLLERLFALDTDRLRQGGHALLESGGALAEALVSASGGARQAREVKVRLEADRDRLAPRRAAQTRPFYQALDQFLGARKRIAASILKPEVRERQEADLKALQDQRDGLALSHKRATRRLSQLDRVRRVRPTLAALDQHAEWLAAHQEAPVLPADAGARLDNAERALREAEQAVRHATETRDATAAKAALIVVDEALIEAGAELEGLV
;
A
#
# COMPACT_ATOMS: atom_id res chain seq x y z
N MET A 1 15.42 -19.14 -60.94
CA MET A 1 14.92 -18.83 -62.29
C MET A 1 15.14 -17.35 -62.56
N ARG A 2 15.58 -16.97 -63.76
CA ARG A 2 15.66 -15.58 -64.22
C ARG A 2 15.07 -15.48 -65.63
N LEU A 3 14.21 -14.49 -65.88
CA LEU A 3 13.64 -14.30 -67.21
C LEU A 3 14.67 -13.63 -68.12
N THR A 4 14.79 -14.13 -69.35
CA THR A 4 15.58 -13.55 -70.43
C THR A 4 14.72 -12.79 -71.43
N SER A 5 13.45 -13.18 -71.59
CA SER A 5 12.51 -12.35 -72.33
C SER A 5 11.05 -12.59 -71.93
N LEU A 6 10.19 -11.61 -72.25
CA LEU A 6 8.74 -11.65 -72.08
C LEU A 6 8.07 -11.26 -73.40
N ILE A 7 7.21 -12.14 -73.92
CA ILE A 7 6.45 -11.96 -75.15
C ILE A 7 4.97 -11.82 -74.80
N LEU A 8 4.32 -10.77 -75.28
CA LEU A 8 2.89 -10.52 -75.12
C LEU A 8 2.21 -10.58 -76.49
N THR A 9 1.12 -11.32 -76.61
CA THR A 9 0.28 -11.35 -77.81
C THR A 9 -1.17 -11.05 -77.42
N ASN A 10 -1.79 -10.07 -78.07
CA ASN A 10 -3.17 -9.60 -77.82
C ASN A 10 -3.46 -9.37 -76.32
N TYR A 11 -2.57 -8.68 -75.62
CA TYR A 11 -2.67 -8.45 -74.18
C TYR A 11 -2.60 -6.95 -73.85
N GLY A 12 -3.71 -6.42 -73.33
CA GLY A 12 -3.87 -5.01 -72.98
C GLY A 12 -3.70 -4.11 -74.21
N VAL A 13 -2.72 -3.19 -74.18
CA VAL A 13 -2.39 -2.31 -75.31
C VAL A 13 -1.53 -2.98 -76.38
N PHE A 14 -0.99 -4.18 -76.13
CA PHE A 14 0.00 -4.82 -76.98
C PHE A 14 -0.63 -5.88 -77.90
N GLN A 15 -0.49 -5.71 -79.21
CA GLN A 15 -0.84 -6.74 -80.19
C GLN A 15 0.24 -7.82 -80.25
N SER A 16 1.49 -7.39 -80.36
CA SER A 16 2.67 -8.24 -80.27
C SER A 16 3.81 -7.41 -79.70
N GLU A 17 4.29 -7.74 -78.51
CA GLU A 17 5.39 -7.04 -77.84
C GLU A 17 6.43 -8.04 -77.38
N HIS A 18 7.71 -7.71 -77.53
CA HIS A 18 8.83 -8.50 -77.07
C HIS A 18 9.73 -7.64 -76.18
N VAL A 19 9.91 -8.09 -74.94
CA VAL A 19 10.74 -7.43 -73.95
C VAL A 19 11.93 -8.31 -73.62
N ASP A 20 13.12 -7.87 -73.99
CA ASP A 20 14.38 -8.53 -73.65
C ASP A 20 14.86 -8.10 -72.25
N LEU A 21 15.39 -9.05 -71.49
CA LEU A 21 15.89 -8.88 -70.13
C LEU A 21 17.29 -9.47 -70.02
N ASP A 22 18.23 -8.74 -69.40
CA ASP A 22 19.56 -9.28 -69.06
C ASP A 22 19.45 -10.17 -67.81
N PRO A 23 19.71 -11.50 -67.91
CA PRO A 23 19.61 -12.43 -66.79
C PRO A 23 20.88 -12.44 -65.90
N ALA A 24 21.92 -11.66 -66.21
CA ALA A 24 23.16 -11.72 -65.46
C ALA A 24 22.97 -11.33 -63.98
N PRO A 25 23.63 -12.01 -63.03
CA PRO A 25 23.52 -11.69 -61.60
C PRO A 25 23.86 -10.21 -61.32
N GLY A 26 23.04 -9.55 -60.48
CA GLY A 26 23.29 -8.17 -60.07
C GLY A 26 22.87 -7.10 -61.08
N ARG A 27 22.25 -7.48 -62.20
CA ARG A 27 21.70 -6.52 -63.18
C ARG A 27 20.35 -5.95 -62.75
N VAL A 28 20.11 -4.70 -63.14
CA VAL A 28 18.82 -4.02 -63.01
C VAL A 28 18.31 -3.72 -64.42
N ASN A 29 17.21 -4.35 -64.80
CA ASN A 29 16.53 -4.11 -66.07
C ASN A 29 15.56 -2.93 -65.90
N LEU A 30 15.74 -1.85 -66.66
CA LEU A 30 14.90 -0.66 -66.59
C LEU A 30 14.06 -0.50 -67.87
N LEU A 31 12.74 -0.61 -67.71
CA LEU A 31 11.76 -0.43 -68.80
C LEU A 31 11.25 1.02 -68.80
N VAL A 32 11.74 1.83 -69.73
CA VAL A 32 11.34 3.24 -69.86
C VAL A 32 10.33 3.38 -70.99
N ALA A 33 9.17 3.96 -70.67
CA ALA A 33 8.15 4.26 -71.67
C ALA A 33 7.35 5.50 -71.25
N PRO A 34 6.70 6.22 -72.19
CA PRO A 34 5.79 7.31 -71.87
C PRO A 34 4.62 6.91 -70.97
N ASN A 35 3.91 7.89 -70.43
CA ASN A 35 2.66 7.63 -69.73
C ASN A 35 1.61 7.07 -70.71
N GLY A 36 0.86 6.06 -70.27
CA GLY A 36 -0.11 5.36 -71.13
C GLY A 36 0.47 4.26 -72.03
N ALA A 37 1.80 4.13 -72.15
CA ALA A 37 2.45 3.14 -73.01
C ALA A 37 2.34 1.67 -72.52
N GLY A 38 1.63 1.41 -71.42
CA GLY A 38 1.40 0.04 -70.94
C GLY A 38 2.36 -0.48 -69.86
N LYS A 39 3.14 0.38 -69.18
CA LYS A 39 4.01 -0.05 -68.05
C LYS A 39 3.26 -0.85 -66.98
N SER A 40 2.08 -0.39 -66.56
CA SER A 40 1.23 -1.12 -65.60
C SER A 40 0.66 -2.42 -66.18
N ILE A 41 0.48 -2.49 -67.50
CA ILE A 41 0.01 -3.71 -68.21
C ILE A 41 1.13 -4.75 -68.22
N LEU A 42 2.39 -4.35 -68.43
CA LEU A 42 3.55 -5.25 -68.31
C LEU A 42 3.67 -5.84 -66.90
N ARG A 43 3.43 -5.04 -65.85
CA ARG A 43 3.39 -5.55 -64.47
C ARG A 43 2.31 -6.62 -64.28
N SER A 44 1.10 -6.38 -64.79
CA SER A 44 0.01 -7.37 -64.74
C SER A 44 0.32 -8.62 -65.56
N ALA A 45 0.93 -8.46 -66.74
CA ALA A 45 1.37 -9.56 -67.59
C ALA A 45 2.38 -10.45 -66.87
N PHE A 46 3.31 -9.86 -66.13
CA PHE A 46 4.28 -10.63 -65.33
C PHE A 46 3.58 -11.49 -64.25
N CYS A 47 2.60 -10.93 -63.53
CA CYS A 47 1.81 -11.71 -62.57
C CYS A 47 0.99 -12.82 -63.24
N ASP A 48 0.32 -12.49 -64.35
CA ASP A 48 -0.55 -13.42 -65.08
C ASP A 48 0.26 -14.52 -65.80
N LEU A 49 1.50 -14.26 -66.21
CA LEU A 49 2.42 -15.27 -66.74
C LEU A 49 2.70 -16.35 -65.69
N LEU A 50 3.02 -15.95 -64.46
CA LEU A 50 3.39 -16.88 -63.39
C LEU A 50 2.17 -17.62 -62.83
N PHE A 51 1.04 -16.93 -62.60
CA PHE A 51 -0.10 -17.48 -61.88
C PHE A 51 -1.36 -17.70 -62.73
N GLY A 52 -1.29 -17.40 -64.02
CA GLY A 52 -2.38 -17.56 -64.97
C GLY A 52 -3.21 -16.30 -65.17
N VAL A 53 -3.76 -16.17 -66.37
CA VAL A 53 -4.70 -15.10 -66.74
C VAL A 53 -6.07 -15.42 -66.17
N GLY A 54 -6.63 -14.52 -65.36
CA GLY A 54 -7.92 -14.69 -64.70
C GLY A 54 -9.08 -14.99 -65.66
N ALA A 55 -10.14 -15.63 -65.14
CA ALA A 55 -11.36 -15.91 -65.90
C ALA A 55 -11.97 -14.61 -66.45
N GLN A 56 -12.07 -13.58 -65.59
CA GLN A 56 -12.38 -12.20 -65.93
C GLN A 56 -11.08 -11.39 -65.83
N THR A 57 -10.58 -10.90 -66.96
CA THR A 57 -9.38 -10.04 -67.00
C THR A 57 -9.70 -8.76 -67.76
N PRO A 58 -9.34 -7.58 -67.24
CA PRO A 58 -9.54 -6.33 -67.98
C PRO A 58 -8.61 -6.24 -69.21
N MET A 59 -7.62 -7.12 -69.35
CA MET A 59 -6.57 -7.05 -70.36
C MET A 59 -7.05 -7.35 -71.79
N GLY A 60 -8.31 -7.72 -72.00
CA GLY A 60 -8.89 -7.90 -73.33
C GLY A 60 -9.40 -6.61 -73.99
N PHE A 61 -9.23 -5.44 -73.37
CA PHE A 61 -9.95 -4.22 -73.76
C PHE A 61 -9.69 -3.72 -75.19
N ARG A 62 -8.53 -4.03 -75.79
CA ARG A 62 -8.18 -3.57 -77.15
C ARG A 62 -8.30 -4.65 -78.23
N TYR A 63 -7.79 -5.85 -77.95
CA TYR A 63 -7.68 -6.94 -78.93
C TYR A 63 -8.57 -8.15 -78.61
N GLY A 64 -9.40 -8.06 -77.57
CA GLY A 64 -10.24 -9.16 -77.11
C GLY A 64 -9.44 -10.27 -76.44
N TYR A 65 -10.08 -11.43 -76.25
CA TYR A 65 -9.47 -12.62 -75.64
C TYR A 65 -8.92 -13.63 -76.65
N LYS A 66 -9.26 -13.45 -77.94
CA LYS A 66 -8.83 -14.36 -78.99
C LYS A 66 -7.32 -14.28 -79.16
N ASP A 67 -6.67 -15.44 -79.13
CA ASP A 67 -5.21 -15.58 -79.25
C ASP A 67 -4.40 -14.83 -78.17
N MET A 68 -5.05 -14.42 -77.07
CA MET A 68 -4.37 -13.80 -75.93
C MET A 68 -3.43 -14.80 -75.27
N ARG A 69 -2.13 -14.50 -75.34
CA ARG A 69 -1.07 -15.32 -74.76
C ARG A 69 0.08 -14.48 -74.23
N LEU A 70 0.72 -15.02 -73.22
CA LEU A 70 1.95 -14.54 -72.62
C LEU A 70 2.97 -15.67 -72.72
N LEU A 71 4.22 -15.36 -73.03
CA LEU A 71 5.29 -16.35 -73.12
C LEU A 71 6.57 -15.75 -72.56
N ALA A 72 7.41 -16.56 -71.93
CA ALA A 72 8.68 -16.11 -71.40
C ALA A 72 9.77 -17.16 -71.62
N HIS A 73 10.97 -16.66 -71.88
CA HIS A 73 12.19 -17.44 -71.85
C HIS A 73 12.86 -17.20 -70.49
N ALA A 74 13.39 -18.26 -69.89
CA ALA A 74 14.00 -18.19 -68.57
C ALA A 74 15.21 -19.11 -68.45
N GLU A 75 16.21 -18.66 -67.70
CA GLU A 75 17.33 -19.48 -67.25
C GLU A 75 17.04 -20.07 -65.86
N THR A 76 17.26 -21.37 -65.73
CA THR A 76 17.12 -22.12 -64.48
C THR A 76 18.40 -22.90 -64.19
N ALA A 77 18.54 -23.45 -62.98
CA ALA A 77 19.67 -24.32 -62.66
C ALA A 77 19.70 -25.59 -63.53
N GLY A 78 18.55 -26.01 -64.07
CA GLY A 78 18.43 -27.16 -64.99
C GLY A 78 18.58 -26.80 -66.46
N GLY A 79 18.92 -25.54 -66.79
CA GLY A 79 19.04 -25.06 -68.17
C GLY A 79 17.94 -24.09 -68.61
N PRO A 80 17.90 -23.72 -69.91
CA PRO A 80 16.91 -22.81 -70.46
C PRO A 80 15.52 -23.46 -70.51
N VAL A 81 14.50 -22.70 -70.12
CA VAL A 81 13.09 -23.11 -70.09
C VAL A 81 12.26 -22.05 -70.79
N VAL A 82 11.26 -22.51 -71.56
CA VAL A 82 10.25 -21.65 -72.19
C VAL A 82 8.89 -22.06 -71.68
N PHE A 83 8.14 -21.09 -71.15
CA PHE A 83 6.80 -21.32 -70.65
C PHE A 83 5.92 -20.10 -70.88
N GLY A 84 4.61 -20.32 -70.95
CA GLY A 84 3.65 -19.28 -71.21
C GLY A 84 2.27 -19.60 -70.67
N ARG A 85 1.37 -18.64 -70.79
CA ARG A 85 -0.04 -18.75 -70.43
C ARG A 85 -0.90 -18.29 -71.59
N ARG A 86 -1.89 -19.10 -71.98
CA ARG A 86 -2.97 -18.67 -72.87
C ARG A 86 -4.23 -18.33 -72.10
N LYS A 87 -5.09 -17.47 -72.63
CA LYS A 87 -6.43 -17.28 -72.07
C LYS A 87 -7.25 -18.56 -72.22
N GLY A 88 -7.83 -19.05 -71.14
CA GLY A 88 -8.67 -20.25 -71.13
C GLY A 88 -9.07 -20.67 -69.71
N GLN A 89 -9.82 -21.76 -69.63
CA GLN A 89 -10.16 -22.42 -68.37
C GLN A 89 -9.32 -23.70 -68.19
N GLY A 90 -9.07 -24.10 -66.93
CA GLY A 90 -8.27 -25.28 -66.61
C GLY A 90 -6.76 -25.06 -66.83
N ASN A 91 -6.08 -26.05 -67.43
CA ASN A 91 -4.64 -25.93 -67.70
C ASN A 91 -4.36 -24.99 -68.88
N THR A 92 -3.88 -23.79 -68.55
CA THR A 92 -3.49 -22.71 -69.46
C THR A 92 -1.99 -22.59 -69.66
N LEU A 93 -1.18 -23.40 -68.96
CA LEU A 93 0.28 -23.39 -69.07
C LEU A 93 0.69 -24.01 -70.41
N ILE A 94 1.51 -23.30 -71.17
CA ILE A 94 1.94 -23.71 -72.51
C ILE A 94 3.45 -23.60 -72.69
N ASP A 95 3.99 -24.34 -73.67
CA ASP A 95 5.37 -24.23 -74.14
C ASP A 95 5.52 -23.23 -75.31
N ALA A 96 6.72 -23.17 -75.89
CA ALA A 96 7.03 -22.36 -77.07
C ALA A 96 6.13 -22.64 -78.29
N GLY A 97 5.71 -23.90 -78.46
CA GLY A 97 4.85 -24.35 -79.56
C GLY A 97 3.35 -24.18 -79.27
N GLY A 98 2.97 -23.73 -78.07
CA GLY A 98 1.58 -23.60 -77.64
C GLY A 98 0.95 -24.90 -77.14
N GLN A 99 1.73 -25.97 -76.95
CA GLN A 99 1.27 -27.22 -76.34
C GLN A 99 1.19 -27.08 -74.82
N ARG A 100 0.30 -27.84 -74.18
CA ARG A 100 0.11 -27.76 -72.73
C ARG A 100 1.30 -28.35 -71.98
N LEU A 101 1.81 -27.62 -71.00
CA LEU A 101 2.82 -28.11 -70.05
C LEU A 101 2.17 -28.65 -68.78
N ASP A 102 2.86 -29.57 -68.11
CA ASP A 102 2.49 -30.02 -66.77
C ASP A 102 2.61 -28.84 -65.77
N PRO A 103 1.54 -28.49 -65.02
CA PRO A 103 1.61 -27.47 -63.98
C PRO A 103 2.73 -27.67 -62.95
N ALA A 104 3.17 -28.92 -62.72
CA ALA A 104 4.27 -29.25 -61.82
C ALA A 104 5.60 -28.57 -62.20
N VAL A 105 5.84 -28.32 -63.50
CA VAL A 105 7.06 -27.67 -63.99
C VAL A 105 7.20 -26.27 -63.41
N LEU A 106 6.12 -25.47 -63.48
CA LEU A 106 6.16 -24.09 -62.97
C LEU A 106 6.07 -24.07 -61.43
N ALA A 107 5.34 -25.01 -60.82
CA ALA A 107 5.29 -25.14 -59.36
C ALA A 107 6.68 -25.45 -58.76
N ALA A 108 7.48 -26.30 -59.40
CA ALA A 108 8.84 -26.58 -58.98
C ALA A 108 9.75 -25.34 -59.05
N LEU A 109 9.52 -24.45 -60.00
CA LEU A 109 10.28 -23.20 -60.17
C LEU A 109 9.87 -22.09 -59.19
N LEU A 110 8.58 -22.04 -58.81
CA LEU A 110 8.02 -21.02 -57.92
C LEU A 110 8.04 -21.43 -56.43
N GLY A 111 8.12 -22.73 -56.14
CA GLY A 111 8.06 -23.24 -54.77
C GLY A 111 6.70 -22.95 -54.12
N SER A 112 6.73 -22.36 -52.91
CA SER A 112 5.52 -21.97 -52.16
C SER A 112 4.99 -20.58 -52.51
N ALA A 113 5.55 -19.91 -53.51
CA ALA A 113 5.10 -18.57 -53.89
C ALA A 113 3.71 -18.63 -54.56
N ASP A 114 2.80 -17.81 -54.07
CA ASP A 114 1.47 -17.61 -54.67
C ASP A 114 1.34 -16.20 -55.28
N ARG A 115 0.23 -15.98 -56.01
CA ARG A 115 -0.06 -14.69 -56.64
C ARG A 115 -0.08 -13.55 -55.61
N GLY A 116 -0.71 -13.78 -54.46
CA GLY A 116 -0.84 -12.77 -53.42
C GLY A 116 0.51 -12.36 -52.83
N LEU A 117 1.45 -13.29 -52.66
CA LEU A 117 2.82 -13.02 -52.23
C LEU A 117 3.57 -12.21 -53.28
N LEU A 118 3.51 -12.60 -54.56
CA LEU A 118 4.16 -11.86 -55.64
C LEU A 118 3.67 -10.41 -55.69
N GLU A 119 2.36 -10.21 -55.65
CA GLU A 119 1.72 -8.91 -55.73
C GLU A 119 2.02 -8.00 -54.53
N ARG A 120 2.30 -8.58 -53.35
CA ARG A 120 2.63 -7.84 -52.13
C ARG A 120 4.11 -7.51 -51.99
N LEU A 121 5.02 -8.31 -52.56
CA LEU A 121 6.46 -8.18 -52.31
C LEU A 121 7.31 -7.88 -53.55
N PHE A 122 6.89 -8.34 -54.74
CA PHE A 122 7.74 -8.32 -55.94
C PHE A 122 7.14 -7.50 -57.10
N ALA A 123 5.80 -7.48 -57.25
CA ALA A 123 5.09 -6.74 -58.29
C ALA A 123 4.40 -5.49 -57.72
N LEU A 124 5.23 -4.55 -57.26
CA LEU A 124 4.81 -3.35 -56.53
C LEU A 124 4.44 -2.21 -57.48
N ASP A 125 3.41 -1.46 -57.10
CA ASP A 125 3.08 -0.14 -57.66
C ASP A 125 2.93 0.88 -56.54
N THR A 126 2.78 2.14 -56.89
CA THR A 126 2.72 3.24 -55.92
C THR A 126 1.62 3.05 -54.88
N ASP A 127 0.44 2.58 -55.29
CA ASP A 127 -0.69 2.40 -54.37
C ASP A 127 -0.49 1.18 -53.47
N ARG A 128 0.03 0.07 -54.01
CA ARG A 128 0.39 -1.12 -53.24
C ARG A 128 1.53 -0.87 -52.27
N LEU A 129 2.50 -0.01 -52.62
CA LEU A 129 3.57 0.41 -51.71
C LEU A 129 2.99 1.17 -50.52
N ARG A 130 2.04 2.10 -50.75
CA ARG A 130 1.36 2.82 -49.65
C ARG A 130 0.52 1.87 -48.80
N GLN A 131 -0.29 1.03 -49.43
CA GLN A 131 -1.12 0.04 -48.73
C GLN A 131 -0.27 -0.94 -47.91
N GLY A 132 0.83 -1.43 -48.47
CA GLY A 132 1.80 -2.27 -47.78
C GLY A 132 2.44 -1.56 -46.59
N GLY A 133 2.78 -0.27 -46.71
CA GLY A 133 3.27 0.56 -45.62
C GLY A 133 2.26 0.73 -44.48
N HIS A 134 0.98 0.98 -44.80
CA HIS A 134 -0.08 1.05 -43.80
C HIS A 134 -0.31 -0.30 -43.10
N ALA A 135 -0.42 -1.39 -43.87
CA ALA A 135 -0.58 -2.73 -43.32
C ALA A 135 0.62 -3.17 -42.46
N LEU A 136 1.84 -2.72 -42.77
CA LEU A 136 3.03 -2.93 -41.94
C LEU A 136 2.91 -2.26 -40.57
N LEU A 137 2.39 -1.03 -40.52
CA LEU A 137 2.19 -0.28 -39.29
C LEU A 137 1.05 -0.86 -38.45
N GLU A 138 -0.03 -1.31 -39.09
CA GLU A 138 -1.21 -1.85 -38.40
C GLU A 138 -1.04 -3.29 -37.89
N SER A 139 -0.29 -4.14 -38.62
CA SER A 139 -0.16 -5.57 -38.31
C SER A 139 0.81 -5.90 -37.17
N GLY A 140 1.34 -4.89 -36.48
CA GLY A 140 2.24 -5.10 -35.33
C GLY A 140 3.51 -5.90 -35.66
N GLY A 141 3.92 -5.94 -36.92
CA GLY A 141 5.14 -6.62 -37.36
C GLY A 141 4.97 -8.03 -37.94
N ALA A 142 3.75 -8.52 -38.17
CA ALA A 142 3.53 -9.85 -38.78
C ALA A 142 4.15 -9.95 -40.20
N LEU A 143 4.10 -8.87 -40.99
CA LEU A 143 4.75 -8.82 -42.31
C LEU A 143 6.28 -8.74 -42.19
N ALA A 144 6.81 -8.10 -41.14
CA ALA A 144 8.24 -8.09 -40.86
C ALA A 144 8.73 -9.50 -40.50
N GLU A 145 7.97 -10.27 -39.70
CA GLU A 145 8.25 -11.69 -39.45
C GLU A 145 8.25 -12.52 -40.75
N ALA A 146 7.33 -12.27 -41.68
CA ALA A 146 7.26 -12.97 -42.97
C ALA A 146 8.44 -12.59 -43.92
N LEU A 147 8.82 -11.32 -43.99
CA LEU A 147 9.97 -10.83 -44.77
C LEU A 147 11.31 -11.34 -44.22
N VAL A 148 11.47 -11.34 -42.89
CA VAL A 148 12.64 -11.90 -42.22
C VAL A 148 12.67 -13.44 -42.39
N SER A 149 11.50 -14.09 -42.52
CA SER A 149 11.40 -15.53 -42.81
C SER A 149 11.79 -15.87 -44.24
N ALA A 150 11.40 -15.02 -45.20
CA ALA A 150 11.75 -15.17 -46.60
C ALA A 150 13.24 -14.87 -46.88
N SER A 151 13.88 -14.01 -46.08
CA SER A 151 15.31 -13.66 -46.19
C SER A 151 16.27 -14.58 -45.42
N GLY A 152 15.75 -15.63 -44.78
CA GLY A 152 16.56 -16.63 -44.07
C GLY A 152 17.01 -16.26 -42.65
N GLY A 153 16.64 -15.07 -42.14
CA GLY A 153 17.01 -14.59 -40.80
C GLY A 153 15.97 -14.84 -39.68
N ALA A 154 14.77 -15.34 -39.99
CA ALA A 154 13.67 -15.38 -39.01
C ALA A 154 13.87 -16.35 -37.86
N ARG A 155 14.71 -17.37 -38.05
CA ARG A 155 14.95 -18.35 -37.00
C ARG A 155 15.65 -17.71 -35.80
N GLN A 156 16.73 -16.96 -36.05
CA GLN A 156 17.46 -16.27 -34.98
C GLN A 156 16.60 -15.18 -34.31
N ALA A 157 15.83 -14.42 -35.10
CA ALA A 157 14.93 -13.40 -34.54
C ALA A 157 13.83 -14.01 -33.65
N ARG A 158 13.24 -15.14 -34.05
CA ARG A 158 12.26 -15.88 -33.22
C ARG A 158 12.89 -16.44 -31.95
N GLU A 159 14.09 -17.02 -32.03
CA GLU A 159 14.81 -17.53 -30.86
C GLU A 159 15.11 -16.42 -29.84
N VAL A 160 15.54 -15.24 -30.31
CA VAL A 160 15.76 -14.07 -29.44
C VAL A 160 14.44 -13.60 -28.79
N LYS A 161 13.35 -13.51 -29.57
CA LYS A 161 12.02 -13.13 -29.04
C LYS A 161 11.57 -14.08 -27.94
N VAL A 162 11.63 -15.39 -28.18
CA VAL A 162 11.25 -16.41 -27.19
C VAL A 162 12.11 -16.31 -25.93
N ARG A 163 13.42 -16.10 -26.08
CA ARG A 163 14.33 -15.92 -24.95
C ARG A 163 13.98 -14.67 -24.12
N LEU A 164 13.72 -13.55 -24.77
CA LEU A 164 13.33 -12.30 -24.09
C LEU A 164 11.98 -12.44 -23.37
N GLU A 165 11.03 -13.16 -23.96
CA GLU A 165 9.74 -13.46 -23.33
C GLU A 165 9.91 -14.36 -22.10
N ALA A 166 10.77 -15.37 -22.17
CA ALA A 166 11.09 -16.22 -21.03
C ALA A 166 11.81 -15.45 -19.90
N ASP A 167 12.77 -14.59 -20.25
CA ASP A 167 13.49 -13.75 -19.29
C ASP A 167 12.53 -12.75 -18.62
N ARG A 168 11.64 -12.13 -19.39
CA ARG A 168 10.54 -11.30 -18.86
C ARG A 168 9.70 -12.09 -17.87
N ASP A 169 9.19 -13.26 -18.25
CA ASP A 169 8.27 -14.03 -17.40
C ASP A 169 8.96 -14.61 -16.15
N ARG A 170 10.29 -14.81 -16.21
CA ARG A 170 11.12 -15.16 -15.06
C ARG A 170 11.28 -14.00 -14.08
N LEU A 171 11.47 -12.78 -14.57
CA LEU A 171 11.78 -11.60 -13.76
C LEU A 171 10.52 -10.82 -13.34
N ALA A 172 9.72 -10.39 -14.32
CA ALA A 172 8.57 -9.50 -14.18
C ALA A 172 7.52 -9.83 -15.27
N PRO A 173 6.72 -10.89 -15.09
CA PRO A 173 5.65 -11.22 -16.03
C PRO A 173 4.64 -10.08 -16.15
N ARG A 174 3.89 -10.04 -17.27
CA ARG A 174 2.92 -8.96 -17.55
C ARG A 174 1.84 -8.81 -16.47
N ARG A 175 1.49 -9.91 -15.79
CA ARG A 175 0.65 -9.87 -14.59
C ARG A 175 1.55 -9.96 -13.37
N ALA A 176 1.34 -9.04 -12.43
CA ALA A 176 2.10 -9.01 -11.20
C ALA A 176 1.98 -10.35 -10.46
N ALA A 177 3.12 -10.89 -10.04
CA ALA A 177 3.20 -12.15 -9.30
C ALA A 177 4.20 -11.99 -8.16
N GLN A 178 3.72 -12.11 -6.92
CA GLN A 178 4.55 -11.91 -5.72
C GLN A 178 5.69 -12.93 -5.56
N THR A 179 5.61 -14.07 -6.26
CA THR A 179 6.67 -15.08 -6.25
C THR A 179 7.87 -14.71 -7.13
N ARG A 180 7.78 -13.64 -7.93
CA ARG A 180 8.82 -13.28 -8.89
C ARG A 180 9.82 -12.27 -8.30
N PRO A 181 11.13 -12.40 -8.63
CA PRO A 181 12.19 -11.62 -7.99
C PRO A 181 12.00 -10.11 -8.06
N PHE A 182 11.52 -9.57 -9.20
CA PHE A 182 11.31 -8.14 -9.36
C PHE A 182 10.26 -7.60 -8.38
N TYR A 183 9.13 -8.28 -8.24
CA TYR A 183 8.04 -7.83 -7.38
C TYR A 183 8.40 -7.97 -5.89
N GLN A 184 9.17 -9.00 -5.52
CA GLN A 184 9.71 -9.12 -4.16
C GLN A 184 10.66 -7.97 -3.83
N ALA A 185 11.59 -7.64 -4.73
CA ALA A 185 12.51 -6.52 -4.54
C ALA A 185 11.77 -5.18 -4.51
N LEU A 186 10.75 -5.00 -5.36
CA LEU A 186 9.90 -3.81 -5.38
C LEU A 186 9.15 -3.64 -4.05
N ASP A 187 8.55 -4.70 -3.53
CA ASP A 187 7.81 -4.66 -2.27
C ASP A 187 8.74 -4.36 -1.08
N GLN A 188 9.92 -4.99 -1.05
CA GLN A 188 10.95 -4.69 -0.06
C GLN A 188 11.41 -3.23 -0.12
N PHE A 189 11.63 -2.69 -1.32
CA PHE A 189 12.00 -1.29 -1.52
C PHE A 189 10.91 -0.34 -1.05
N LEU A 190 9.65 -0.58 -1.45
CA LEU A 190 8.51 0.24 -1.03
C LEU A 190 8.29 0.17 0.48
N GLY A 191 8.43 -1.02 1.08
CA GLY A 191 8.35 -1.23 2.52
C GLY A 191 9.48 -0.50 3.27
N ALA A 192 10.72 -0.54 2.78
CA ALA A 192 11.82 0.24 3.33
C ALA A 192 11.57 1.75 3.24
N ARG A 193 11.08 2.23 2.09
CA ARG A 193 10.75 3.65 1.89
C ARG A 193 9.65 4.14 2.84
N LYS A 194 8.61 3.31 3.06
CA LYS A 194 7.56 3.59 4.05
C LYS A 194 8.12 3.66 5.48
N ARG A 195 9.01 2.72 5.86
CA ARG A 195 9.65 2.74 7.18
C ARG A 195 10.48 4.00 7.40
N ILE A 196 11.27 4.42 6.41
CA ILE A 196 12.04 5.67 6.45
C ILE A 196 11.10 6.87 6.62
N ALA A 197 10.04 6.94 5.80
CA ALA A 197 9.07 8.04 5.89
C ALA A 197 8.36 8.08 7.26
N ALA A 198 8.08 6.92 7.86
CA ALA A 198 7.47 6.82 9.18
C ALA A 198 8.44 7.12 10.34
N SER A 199 9.73 6.84 10.17
CA SER A 199 10.76 7.15 11.18
C SER A 199 11.17 8.63 11.19
N ILE A 200 10.89 9.36 10.11
CA ILE A 200 11.18 10.79 10.03
C ILE A 200 10.07 11.54 10.77
N LEU A 201 10.39 12.03 11.96
CA LEU A 201 9.57 13.02 12.64
C LEU A 201 9.68 14.34 11.87
N LYS A 202 8.58 14.78 11.27
CA LYS A 202 8.54 16.08 10.60
C LYS A 202 8.76 17.20 11.62
N PRO A 203 9.53 18.25 11.28
CA PRO A 203 9.76 19.39 12.17
C PRO A 203 8.46 19.98 12.73
N GLU A 204 7.42 20.09 11.90
CA GLU A 204 6.09 20.57 12.28
C GLU A 204 5.44 19.75 13.42
N VAL A 205 5.61 18.42 13.40
CA VAL A 205 5.05 17.54 14.44
C VAL A 205 5.82 17.73 15.74
N ARG A 206 7.15 17.89 15.66
CA ARG A 206 7.99 18.16 16.82
C ARG A 206 7.68 19.53 17.43
N GLU A 207 7.53 20.58 16.62
CA GLU A 207 7.17 21.92 17.08
C GLU A 207 5.81 21.93 17.79
N ARG A 208 4.82 21.21 17.24
CA ARG A 208 3.52 21.03 17.92
C ARG A 208 3.66 20.31 19.26
N GLN A 209 4.42 19.22 19.31
CA GLN A 209 4.65 18.48 20.56
C GLN A 209 5.37 19.34 21.62
N GLU A 210 6.35 20.14 21.20
CA GLU A 210 7.06 21.08 22.09
C GLU A 210 6.13 22.19 22.60
N ALA A 211 5.26 22.73 21.74
CA ALA A 211 4.25 23.71 22.12
C ALA A 211 3.21 23.13 23.09
N ASP A 212 2.71 21.92 22.82
CA ASP A 212 1.75 21.22 23.69
C ASP A 212 2.37 20.90 25.05
N LEU A 213 3.62 20.40 25.06
CA LEU A 213 4.36 20.13 26.30
C LEU A 213 4.52 21.41 27.12
N LYS A 214 4.90 22.52 26.48
CA LYS A 214 5.04 23.81 27.16
C LYS A 214 3.71 24.30 27.74
N ALA A 215 2.62 24.21 26.98
CA ALA A 215 1.29 24.59 27.45
C ALA A 215 0.85 23.76 28.67
N LEU A 216 1.08 22.44 28.64
CA LEU A 216 0.79 21.55 29.77
C LEU A 216 1.67 21.83 30.99
N GLN A 217 2.94 22.17 30.79
CA GLN A 217 3.85 22.57 31.86
C GLN A 217 3.40 23.88 32.51
N ASP A 218 3.06 24.89 31.71
CA ASP A 218 2.55 26.18 32.19
C ASP A 218 1.24 25.99 32.98
N GLN A 219 0.34 25.13 32.49
CA GLN A 219 -0.90 24.79 33.18
C GLN A 219 -0.64 24.09 34.53
N ARG A 220 0.27 23.10 34.55
CA ARG A 220 0.68 22.40 35.78
C ARG A 220 1.25 23.39 36.80
N ASP A 221 2.11 24.29 36.38
CA ASP A 221 2.77 25.24 37.26
C ASP A 221 1.77 26.28 37.81
N GLY A 222 0.82 26.73 36.99
CA GLY A 222 -0.30 27.57 37.42
C GLY A 222 -1.20 26.89 38.46
N LEU A 223 -1.52 25.61 38.26
CA LEU A 223 -2.28 24.81 39.23
C LEU A 223 -1.51 24.61 40.53
N ALA A 224 -0.20 24.31 40.46
CA ALA A 224 0.64 24.15 41.63
C ALA A 224 0.73 25.44 42.46
N LEU A 225 0.81 26.60 41.82
CA LEU A 225 0.79 27.89 42.50
C LEU A 225 -0.56 28.16 43.17
N SER A 226 -1.66 27.85 42.48
CA SER A 226 -3.02 27.99 42.99
C SER A 226 -3.26 27.09 44.20
N HIS A 227 -2.80 25.83 44.13
CA HIS A 227 -2.83 24.90 45.25
C HIS A 227 -2.05 25.44 46.45
N LYS A 228 -0.80 25.90 46.26
CA LYS A 228 0.00 26.52 47.34
C LYS A 228 -0.71 27.70 48.01
N ARG A 229 -1.37 28.57 47.22
CA ARG A 229 -2.16 29.70 47.75
C ARG A 229 -3.36 29.22 48.57
N ALA A 230 -4.10 28.25 48.05
CA ALA A 230 -5.25 27.67 48.74
C ALA A 230 -4.85 27.01 50.06
N THR A 231 -3.78 26.20 50.07
CA THR A 231 -3.27 25.56 51.29
C THR A 231 -2.86 26.58 52.34
N ARG A 232 -2.12 27.64 51.96
CA ARG A 232 -1.75 28.72 52.89
C ARG A 232 -2.98 29.41 53.48
N ARG A 233 -4.01 29.67 52.65
CA ARG A 233 -5.25 30.29 53.12
C ARG A 233 -6.01 29.38 54.07
N LEU A 234 -6.08 28.08 53.79
CA LEU A 234 -6.67 27.09 54.69
C LEU A 234 -5.96 27.08 56.04
N SER A 235 -4.63 26.98 56.07
CA SER A 235 -3.86 27.00 57.32
C SER A 235 -4.07 28.29 58.13
N GLN A 236 -4.19 29.44 57.46
CA GLN A 236 -4.50 30.70 58.11
C GLN A 236 -5.90 30.68 58.74
N LEU A 237 -6.92 30.22 57.99
CA LEU A 237 -8.29 30.15 58.48
C LEU A 237 -8.45 29.13 59.62
N ASP A 238 -7.76 27.99 59.56
CA ASP A 238 -7.74 27.02 60.65
C ASP A 238 -7.10 27.58 61.91
N ARG A 239 -6.00 28.34 61.77
CA ARG A 239 -5.40 29.06 62.91
C ARG A 239 -6.38 30.06 63.52
N VAL A 240 -7.05 30.87 62.70
CA VAL A 240 -8.07 31.82 63.18
C VAL A 240 -9.19 31.06 63.91
N ARG A 241 -9.73 29.99 63.32
CA ARG A 241 -10.78 29.16 63.92
C ARG A 241 -10.35 28.57 65.26
N ARG A 242 -9.11 28.09 65.37
CA ARG A 242 -8.54 27.49 66.59
C ARG A 242 -8.33 28.51 67.71
N VAL A 243 -7.85 29.71 67.38
CA VAL A 243 -7.42 30.72 68.38
C VAL A 243 -8.58 31.63 68.81
N ARG A 244 -9.56 31.88 67.94
CA ARG A 244 -10.73 32.74 68.23
C ARG A 244 -11.41 32.45 69.57
N PRO A 245 -11.78 31.20 69.94
CA PRO A 245 -12.48 30.96 71.21
C PRO A 245 -11.61 31.30 72.43
N THR A 246 -10.30 31.05 72.37
CA THR A 246 -9.38 31.38 73.46
C THR A 246 -9.20 32.89 73.62
N LEU A 247 -9.10 33.64 72.51
CA LEU A 247 -9.06 35.10 72.57
C LEU A 247 -10.36 35.68 73.10
N ALA A 248 -11.52 35.16 72.65
CA ALA A 248 -12.82 35.59 73.17
C ALA A 248 -12.95 35.33 74.69
N ALA A 249 -12.44 34.19 75.17
CA ALA A 249 -12.41 33.92 76.61
C ALA A 249 -11.47 34.88 77.36
N LEU A 250 -10.29 35.19 76.79
CA LEU A 250 -9.36 36.15 77.37
C LEU A 250 -10.00 37.55 77.48
N ASP A 251 -10.66 38.01 76.40
CA ASP A 251 -11.37 39.29 76.37
C ASP A 251 -12.47 39.32 77.45
N GLN A 252 -13.26 38.25 77.55
CA GLN A 252 -14.28 38.12 78.61
C GLN A 252 -13.70 38.15 80.03
N HIS A 253 -12.59 37.45 80.27
CA HIS A 253 -11.91 37.46 81.56
C HIS A 253 -11.32 38.83 81.88
N ALA A 254 -10.76 39.52 80.89
CA ALA A 254 -10.23 40.88 81.04
C ALA A 254 -11.35 41.89 81.36
N GLU A 255 -12.49 41.80 80.66
CA GLU A 255 -13.69 42.60 80.95
C GLU A 255 -14.21 42.33 82.37
N TRP A 256 -14.27 41.06 82.78
CA TRP A 256 -14.71 40.69 84.12
C TRP A 256 -13.79 41.26 85.21
N LEU A 257 -12.47 41.15 85.03
CA LEU A 257 -11.47 41.73 85.95
C LEU A 257 -11.58 43.26 86.01
N ALA A 258 -11.77 43.92 84.87
CA ALA A 258 -11.93 45.37 84.82
C ALA A 258 -13.19 45.84 85.56
N ALA A 259 -14.27 45.05 85.52
CA ALA A 259 -15.51 45.33 86.24
C ALA A 259 -15.43 45.02 87.75
N HIS A 260 -14.51 44.16 88.20
CA HIS A 260 -14.38 43.70 89.59
C HIS A 260 -12.99 43.98 90.15
N GLN A 261 -12.60 45.25 90.21
CA GLN A 261 -11.25 45.67 90.66
C GLN A 261 -10.94 45.32 92.12
N GLU A 262 -11.97 45.12 92.94
CA GLU A 262 -11.83 44.72 94.36
C GLU A 262 -11.70 43.20 94.55
N ALA A 263 -11.71 42.40 93.48
CA ALA A 263 -11.58 40.95 93.58
C ALA A 263 -10.20 40.57 94.17
N PRO A 264 -10.16 39.71 95.20
CA PRO A 264 -8.90 39.31 95.84
C PRO A 264 -8.05 38.47 94.88
N VAL A 265 -6.74 38.74 94.84
CA VAL A 265 -5.78 37.93 94.07
C VAL A 265 -5.51 36.65 94.84
N LEU A 266 -6.09 35.54 94.38
CA LEU A 266 -5.86 34.22 94.96
C LEU A 266 -4.54 33.61 94.43
N PRO A 267 -3.83 32.82 95.25
CA PRO A 267 -2.65 32.09 94.78
C PRO A 267 -3.03 31.04 93.73
N ALA A 268 -2.08 30.68 92.86
CA ALA A 268 -2.33 29.78 91.72
C ALA A 268 -2.85 28.38 92.12
N ASP A 269 -2.57 27.96 93.35
CA ASP A 269 -3.00 26.68 93.93
C ASP A 269 -4.32 26.78 94.71
N ALA A 270 -4.97 27.95 94.78
CA ALA A 270 -6.17 28.16 95.59
C ALA A 270 -7.30 27.18 95.24
N GLY A 271 -7.51 26.89 93.95
CA GLY A 271 -8.50 25.89 93.51
C GLY A 271 -8.16 24.49 94.02
N ALA A 272 -6.91 24.04 93.84
CA ALA A 272 -6.47 22.74 94.33
C ALA A 272 -6.52 22.66 95.87
N ARG A 273 -6.22 23.75 96.57
CA ARG A 273 -6.33 23.86 98.02
C ARG A 273 -7.78 23.77 98.50
N LEU A 274 -8.70 24.44 97.81
CA LEU A 274 -10.14 24.36 98.09
C LEU A 274 -10.64 22.94 97.85
N ASP A 275 -10.36 22.34 96.68
CA ASP A 275 -10.76 20.97 96.36
C ASP A 275 -10.23 19.95 97.39
N ASN A 276 -8.97 20.10 97.81
CA ASN A 276 -8.35 19.28 98.85
C ASN A 276 -9.03 19.48 100.20
N ALA A 277 -9.28 20.72 100.60
CA ALA A 277 -9.94 21.03 101.87
C ALA A 277 -11.37 20.51 101.89
N GLU A 278 -12.13 20.64 100.80
CA GLU A 278 -13.46 20.07 100.66
C GLU A 278 -13.46 18.54 100.70
N ARG A 279 -12.48 17.88 100.06
CA ARG A 279 -12.32 16.43 100.18
C ARG A 279 -12.01 16.01 101.62
N ALA A 280 -11.05 16.66 102.27
CA ALA A 280 -10.68 16.37 103.64
C ALA A 280 -11.85 16.60 104.61
N LEU A 281 -12.65 17.65 104.38
CA LEU A 281 -13.86 17.91 105.16
C LEU A 281 -14.88 16.77 104.97
N ARG A 282 -15.16 16.38 103.73
CA ARG A 282 -16.07 15.26 103.43
C ARG A 282 -15.61 13.94 104.08
N GLU A 283 -14.31 13.64 104.03
CA GLU A 283 -13.71 12.47 104.68
C GLU A 283 -13.83 12.55 106.21
N ALA A 284 -13.52 13.70 106.81
CA ALA A 284 -13.63 13.91 108.25
C ALA A 284 -15.08 13.78 108.73
N GLU A 285 -16.05 14.33 108.00
CA GLU A 285 -17.48 14.18 108.30
C GLU A 285 -17.95 12.72 108.22
N GLN A 286 -17.42 11.93 107.28
CA GLN A 286 -17.70 10.50 107.20
C GLN A 286 -17.06 9.74 108.37
N ALA A 287 -15.82 10.05 108.72
CA ALA A 287 -15.13 9.44 109.85
C ALA A 287 -15.83 9.73 111.18
N VAL A 288 -16.27 10.98 111.41
CA VAL A 288 -17.06 11.35 112.59
C VAL A 288 -18.36 10.56 112.63
N ARG A 289 -19.11 10.48 111.51
CA ARG A 289 -20.34 9.67 111.45
C ARG A 289 -20.08 8.22 111.85
N HIS A 290 -19.08 7.58 111.25
CA HIS A 290 -18.73 6.19 111.53
C HIS A 290 -18.27 5.97 112.98
N ALA A 291 -17.44 6.87 113.52
CA ALA A 291 -17.01 6.80 114.91
C ALA A 291 -18.17 6.98 115.89
N THR A 292 -19.13 7.85 115.55
CA THR A 292 -20.33 8.08 116.37
C THR A 292 -21.22 6.84 116.38
N GLU A 293 -21.48 6.25 115.21
CA GLU A 293 -22.22 4.98 115.07
C GLU A 293 -21.53 3.84 115.86
N THR A 294 -20.21 3.74 115.77
CA THR A 294 -19.43 2.72 116.48
C THR A 294 -19.47 2.93 118.00
N ARG A 295 -19.35 4.18 118.46
CA ARG A 295 -19.50 4.56 119.86
C ARG A 295 -20.88 4.15 120.37
N ASP A 296 -21.94 4.51 119.64
CA ASP A 296 -23.32 4.25 120.06
C ASP A 296 -23.61 2.74 120.09
N ALA A 297 -23.12 1.99 119.10
CA ALA A 297 -23.21 0.53 119.09
C ALA A 297 -22.44 -0.11 120.25
N THR A 298 -21.25 0.42 120.59
CA THR A 298 -20.44 -0.08 121.71
C THR A 298 -21.07 0.26 123.06
N ALA A 299 -21.61 1.48 123.21
CA ALA A 299 -22.34 1.90 124.40
C ALA A 299 -23.60 1.04 124.61
N ALA A 300 -24.34 0.73 123.53
CA ALA A 300 -25.48 -0.19 123.60
C ALA A 300 -25.06 -1.60 124.03
N LYS A 301 -23.94 -2.12 123.51
CA LYS A 301 -23.37 -3.41 123.96
C LYS A 301 -22.95 -3.38 125.43
N ALA A 302 -22.30 -2.30 125.88
CA ALA A 302 -21.89 -2.12 127.27
C ALA A 302 -23.10 -2.06 128.21
N ALA A 303 -24.18 -1.38 127.82
CA ALA A 303 -25.42 -1.32 128.59
C ALA A 303 -26.13 -2.69 128.73
N LEU A 304 -25.87 -3.63 127.82
CA LEU A 304 -26.36 -5.01 127.91
C LEU A 304 -25.50 -5.91 128.80
N ILE A 305 -24.32 -5.44 129.23
CA ILE A 305 -23.49 -6.16 130.19
C ILE A 305 -24.13 -5.97 131.56
N VAL A 306 -24.86 -6.99 132.02
CA VAL A 306 -25.31 -7.08 133.41
C VAL A 306 -24.13 -7.57 134.23
N VAL A 307 -23.56 -6.67 135.01
CA VAL A 307 -22.52 -7.01 135.98
C VAL A 307 -23.21 -7.64 137.18
N ASP A 308 -22.89 -8.90 137.46
CA ASP A 308 -23.36 -9.58 138.66
C ASP A 308 -22.56 -9.08 139.86
N GLU A 309 -23.09 -8.04 140.53
CA GLU A 309 -22.45 -7.41 141.69
C GLU A 309 -22.23 -8.42 142.84
N ALA A 310 -23.06 -9.46 142.97
CA ALA A 310 -22.86 -10.50 143.97
C ALA A 310 -21.63 -11.37 143.67
N LEU A 311 -21.31 -11.58 142.38
CA LEU A 311 -20.09 -12.28 141.96
C LEU A 311 -18.83 -11.42 142.19
N ILE A 312 -18.93 -10.10 142.06
CA ILE A 312 -17.83 -9.16 142.33
C ILE A 312 -17.56 -9.04 143.83
N GLU A 313 -18.59 -8.92 144.67
CA GLU A 313 -18.43 -8.90 146.13
C GLU A 313 -17.92 -10.24 146.67
N ALA A 314 -18.38 -11.38 146.11
CA ALA A 314 -17.81 -12.70 146.43
C ALA A 314 -16.34 -12.84 146.00
N GLY A 315 -15.87 -12.06 145.01
CA GLY A 315 -14.47 -11.98 144.62
C GLY A 315 -13.58 -11.41 145.72
N ALA A 316 -14.05 -10.39 146.44
CA ALA A 316 -13.33 -9.83 147.59
C ALA A 316 -13.29 -10.80 148.80
N GLU A 317 -14.32 -11.64 148.97
CA GLU A 317 -14.30 -12.72 149.97
C GLU A 317 -13.40 -13.89 149.56
N LEU A 318 -13.24 -14.17 148.25
CA LEU A 318 -12.33 -15.19 147.72
C LEU A 318 -10.86 -14.75 147.70
N GLU A 319 -10.56 -13.46 147.50
CA GLU A 319 -9.19 -12.92 147.63
C GLU A 319 -8.73 -12.80 149.08
N GLY A 320 -9.64 -12.84 150.07
CA GLY A 320 -9.30 -13.01 151.49
C GLY A 320 -9.02 -14.46 151.91
N LEU A 321 -9.22 -15.43 151.01
CA LEU A 321 -9.02 -16.89 151.21
C LEU A 321 -7.72 -17.42 150.57
N VAL A 322 -6.83 -16.53 150.09
CA VAL A 322 -5.47 -16.81 149.60
C VAL A 322 -4.46 -15.95 150.36
#